data_AF-A0A9E5F3L7-F1
#
_entry.id   AF-A0A9E5F3L7-F1
#
_cell.length_a   1.000
_cell.length_b   1.000
_cell.length_c   1.000
_cell.angle_alpha   90.00
_cell.angle_beta   90.00
_cell.angle_gamma   90.00
#
_symmetry.space_group_name_H-M   'P 1'
#
loop_
_entity.id
_entity.type
_entity.pdbx_description
1 polymer ?
#
loop_
_entity_poly.entity_id
_entity_poly.type
_entity_poly.pdbx_seq_one_letter_code
_entity_poly.pdbx_strand_id
1 'polypeptide(L)'
;MRGPKNQKDPLQQLFEHHLLNRSYDDAGAFSKEVAKEYLGYIDATLAHVPIHLRASILEDLQTETHEMLIKKMYGVENLPESTNFGKVILVEPKNKSLKPIQIYLAPTPESNPDSSEER
;
A
#
# COMPACT_ATOMS: atom_id res chain seq x y z
N MET A 1 3.23 7.26 23.30
CA MET A 1 3.61 7.29 21.87
C MET A 1 3.03 6.05 21.21
N ARG A 2 2.00 6.18 20.35
CA ARG A 2 1.45 5.07 19.57
C ARG A 2 2.28 4.97 18.28
N GLY A 3 2.94 3.83 18.05
CA GLY A 3 3.62 3.54 16.77
C GLY A 3 2.63 3.55 15.59
N PRO A 4 3.12 3.55 14.33
CA PRO A 4 2.24 3.52 13.18
C PRO A 4 1.35 2.28 13.27
N LYS A 5 0.03 2.48 13.21
CA LYS A 5 -0.97 1.41 13.19
C LYS A 5 -0.60 0.44 12.07
N ASN A 6 -0.58 -0.86 12.36
CA ASN A 6 -0.38 -1.97 11.43
C ASN A 6 -1.07 -1.71 10.08
N GLN A 7 -0.34 -1.13 9.12
CA GLN A 7 -0.83 -0.97 7.76
C GLN A 7 -0.72 -2.34 7.13
N LYS A 8 -1.83 -3.09 7.12
CA LYS A 8 -1.91 -4.39 6.44
C LYS A 8 -1.52 -4.19 4.97
N ASP A 9 -0.74 -5.12 4.44
CA ASP A 9 -0.36 -5.15 3.03
C ASP A 9 -1.63 -5.03 2.14
N PRO A 10 -1.65 -4.13 1.13
CA PRO A 10 -2.82 -4.00 0.27
C PRO A 10 -3.17 -5.30 -0.48
N LEU A 11 -2.20 -6.16 -0.79
CA LEU A 11 -2.47 -7.48 -1.38
C LEU A 11 -3.24 -8.37 -0.39
N GLN A 12 -2.81 -8.40 0.88
CA GLN A 12 -3.50 -9.13 1.95
C GLN A 12 -4.93 -8.61 2.17
N GLN A 13 -5.14 -7.30 2.08
CA GLN A 13 -6.48 -6.70 2.20
C GLN A 13 -7.40 -7.12 1.05
N LEU A 14 -6.92 -7.07 -0.19
CA LEU A 14 -7.68 -7.50 -1.37
C LEU A 14 -8.01 -9.00 -1.32
N PHE A 15 -7.05 -9.80 -0.87
CA PHE A 15 -7.22 -11.23 -0.67
C PHE A 15 -8.30 -11.54 0.37
N GLU A 16 -8.27 -10.90 1.55
CA GLU A 16 -9.30 -11.05 2.59
C GLU A 16 -10.69 -10.63 2.07
N HIS A 17 -10.77 -9.54 1.30
CA HIS A 17 -12.01 -9.10 0.67
C HIS A 17 -12.57 -10.12 -0.33
N HIS A 18 -11.72 -10.73 -1.15
CA HIS A 18 -12.14 -11.75 -2.11
C HIS A 18 -12.62 -13.04 -1.43
N LEU A 19 -11.94 -13.46 -0.37
CA LEU A 19 -12.35 -14.62 0.42
C LEU A 19 -13.75 -14.48 1.02
N LEU A 20 -14.14 -13.26 1.42
CA LEU A 20 -15.45 -13.01 2.00
C LEU A 20 -16.58 -12.93 0.96
N ASN A 21 -16.25 -12.53 -0.27
CA ASN A 21 -17.24 -12.18 -1.29
C ASN A 21 -17.40 -13.23 -2.41
N ARG A 22 -16.45 -14.16 -2.59
CA ARG A 22 -16.48 -15.15 -3.67
C ARG A 22 -16.12 -16.55 -3.18
N SER A 23 -16.64 -17.57 -3.88
CA SER A 23 -16.18 -18.93 -3.70
C SER A 23 -14.79 -19.12 -4.32
N TYR A 24 -13.98 -19.94 -3.69
CA TYR A 24 -12.63 -20.30 -4.10
C TYR A 24 -12.55 -21.75 -4.61
N ASP A 25 -13.66 -22.26 -5.17
CA ASP A 25 -13.77 -23.63 -5.71
C ASP A 25 -12.71 -23.89 -6.79
N ASP A 26 -12.39 -22.85 -7.58
CA ASP A 26 -11.24 -22.80 -8.47
C ASP A 26 -10.17 -21.84 -7.89
N ALA A 27 -9.21 -22.43 -7.16
CA ALA A 27 -8.09 -21.71 -6.56
C ALA A 27 -7.23 -20.96 -7.59
N GLY A 28 -7.14 -21.47 -8.83
CA GLY A 28 -6.36 -20.85 -9.89
C GLY A 28 -7.04 -19.58 -10.41
N ALA A 29 -8.35 -19.67 -10.68
CA ALA A 29 -9.14 -18.50 -11.08
C ALA A 29 -9.17 -17.44 -9.98
N PHE A 30 -9.37 -17.84 -8.73
CA PHE A 30 -9.35 -16.96 -7.57
C PHE A 30 -8.03 -16.17 -7.47
N SER A 31 -6.89 -16.88 -7.49
CA SER A 31 -5.57 -16.26 -7.31
C SER A 31 -5.23 -15.30 -8.46
N LYS A 32 -5.61 -15.67 -9.69
CA LYS A 32 -5.41 -14.83 -10.88
C LYS A 32 -6.25 -13.55 -10.83
N GLU A 33 -7.44 -13.60 -10.26
CA GLU A 33 -8.32 -12.44 -10.14
C GLU A 33 -7.79 -11.44 -9.13
N VAL A 34 -7.42 -11.90 -7.93
CA VAL A 34 -6.79 -11.05 -6.90
C VAL A 34 -5.50 -10.41 -7.42
N ALA A 35 -4.64 -11.18 -8.10
CA ALA A 35 -3.41 -10.66 -8.69
C ALA A 35 -3.66 -9.55 -9.73
N LYS A 36 -4.69 -9.71 -10.58
CA LYS A 36 -5.09 -8.68 -11.55
C LYS A 36 -5.61 -7.42 -10.87
N GLU A 37 -6.42 -7.57 -9.83
CA GLU A 37 -6.96 -6.43 -9.09
C GLU A 37 -5.87 -5.67 -8.35
N TYR A 38 -4.91 -6.38 -7.75
CA TYR A 38 -3.74 -5.77 -7.13
C TYR A 38 -2.86 -5.04 -8.15
N LEU A 39 -2.62 -5.62 -9.33
CA LEU A 39 -1.91 -4.93 -10.40
C LEU A 39 -2.65 -3.67 -10.85
N GLY A 40 -3.98 -3.74 -10.97
CA GLY A 40 -4.84 -2.58 -11.26
C GLY A 40 -4.81 -1.52 -10.17
N TYR A 41 -4.69 -1.93 -8.90
CA TYR A 41 -4.44 -1.01 -7.78
C TYR A 41 -3.09 -0.32 -7.95
N ILE A 42 -2.01 -1.04 -8.27
CA ILE A 42 -0.69 -0.42 -8.53
C ILE A 42 -0.78 0.60 -9.66
N ASP A 43 -1.47 0.25 -10.76
CA ASP A 43 -1.67 1.17 -11.90
C ASP A 43 -2.45 2.44 -11.53
N ALA A 44 -3.36 2.36 -10.56
CA ALA A 44 -4.10 3.51 -10.06
C ALA A 44 -3.26 4.40 -9.11
N THR A 45 -2.10 3.91 -8.64
CA THR A 45 -1.15 4.71 -7.86
C THR A 45 -0.17 5.48 -8.77
N LEU A 46 0.71 6.27 -8.16
CA LEU A 46 1.79 6.96 -8.88
C LEU A 46 2.92 6.03 -9.35
N ALA A 47 2.84 4.72 -9.05
CA ALA A 47 3.84 3.74 -9.45
C ALA A 47 3.61 3.27 -10.89
N HIS A 48 4.65 3.35 -11.73
CA HIS A 48 4.59 2.89 -13.11
C HIS A 48 5.19 1.49 -13.26
N VAL A 49 4.37 0.53 -13.69
CA VAL A 49 4.83 -0.84 -14.02
C VAL A 49 5.13 -0.96 -15.52
N PRO A 50 6.40 -1.22 -15.92
CA PRO A 50 6.76 -1.41 -17.32
C PRO A 50 5.99 -2.57 -17.97
N ILE A 51 5.48 -2.35 -19.19
CA ILE A 51 4.61 -3.32 -19.91
C ILE A 51 5.25 -4.71 -20.04
N HIS A 52 6.55 -4.77 -20.32
CA HIS A 52 7.27 -6.03 -20.50
C HIS A 52 7.41 -6.84 -19.20
N LEU A 53 7.31 -6.21 -18.02
CA LEU A 53 7.37 -6.89 -16.73
C LEU A 53 6.00 -7.30 -16.20
N ARG A 54 4.90 -6.76 -16.75
CA ARG A 54 3.54 -7.01 -16.24
C ARG A 54 3.18 -8.48 -16.22
N ALA A 55 3.57 -9.23 -17.26
CA ALA A 55 3.27 -10.66 -17.34
C ALA A 55 3.98 -11.45 -16.22
N SER A 56 5.27 -11.17 -16.00
CA SER A 56 6.06 -11.78 -14.92
C SER A 56 5.50 -11.43 -13.54
N ILE A 57 5.22 -10.14 -13.31
CA ILE A 57 4.67 -9.67 -12.03
C ILE A 57 3.31 -10.32 -11.75
N LEU A 58 2.47 -10.48 -12.78
CA LEU A 58 1.17 -11.12 -12.62
C LEU A 58 1.30 -12.60 -12.24
N GLU A 59 2.27 -13.32 -12.83
CA GLU A 59 2.57 -14.70 -12.49
C GLU A 59 3.10 -14.85 -11.05
N ASP A 60 4.01 -13.97 -10.65
CA ASP A 60 4.55 -13.92 -9.29
C ASP A 60 3.44 -13.65 -8.26
N LEU A 61 2.60 -12.63 -8.51
CA LEU A 61 1.46 -12.28 -7.65
C LEU A 61 0.41 -13.39 -7.58
N GLN A 62 0.15 -14.07 -8.70
CA GLN A 62 -0.76 -15.21 -8.72
C GLN A 62 -0.22 -16.35 -7.85
N THR A 63 1.08 -16.61 -7.90
CA THR A 63 1.74 -17.64 -7.10
C THR A 63 1.70 -17.28 -5.61
N GLU A 64 2.05 -16.04 -5.27
CA GLU A 64 1.96 -15.53 -3.89
C GLU A 64 0.54 -15.63 -3.33
N THR A 65 -0.46 -15.19 -4.08
CA THR A 65 -1.86 -15.28 -3.66
C THR A 65 -2.31 -16.73 -3.47
N HIS A 66 -1.85 -17.64 -4.34
CA HIS A 66 -2.16 -19.05 -4.22
C HIS A 66 -1.56 -19.66 -2.94
N GLU A 67 -0.33 -19.29 -2.59
CA GLU A 67 0.29 -19.69 -1.32
C GLU A 67 -0.45 -19.11 -0.11
N MET A 68 -0.91 -17.86 -0.18
CA MET A 68 -1.73 -17.25 0.87
C MET A 68 -3.05 -18.01 1.07
N LEU A 69 -3.70 -18.42 -0.03
CA LEU A 69 -4.90 -19.25 0.01
C LEU A 69 -4.65 -20.58 0.70
N ILE A 70 -3.58 -21.29 0.30
CA ILE A 70 -3.17 -22.56 0.93
C ILE A 70 -2.92 -22.33 2.43
N LYS A 71 -2.13 -21.32 2.81
CA LYS A 71 -1.84 -21.02 4.23
C LYS A 71 -3.12 -20.77 5.03
N LYS A 72 -4.12 -20.07 4.48
CA LYS A 72 -5.42 -19.88 5.13
C LYS A 72 -6.24 -21.15 5.24
N MET A 73 -6.33 -21.93 4.15
CA MET A 73 -7.11 -23.16 4.13
C MET A 73 -6.59 -24.21 5.12
N TYR A 74 -5.26 -24.30 5.29
CA TYR A 74 -4.63 -25.25 6.21
C TYR A 74 -4.30 -24.66 7.59
N GLY A 75 -4.71 -23.41 7.88
CA GLY A 75 -4.55 -22.79 9.19
C GLY A 75 -3.11 -22.54 9.62
N VAL A 76 -2.18 -22.39 8.67
CA VAL A 76 -0.75 -22.15 8.94
C VAL A 76 -0.50 -20.65 9.18
N GLU A 77 -1.29 -20.02 10.06
CA GLU A 77 -1.20 -18.59 10.36
C GLU A 77 -0.10 -18.25 11.38
N ASN A 78 0.47 -19.25 12.06
CA ASN A 78 1.40 -19.05 13.17
C ASN A 78 2.89 -19.09 12.78
N LEU A 79 3.24 -19.19 11.50
CA LEU A 79 4.64 -19.02 11.09
C LEU A 79 4.92 -17.54 10.84
N PRO A 80 5.99 -16.96 11.42
CA PRO A 80 6.38 -15.60 11.12
C PRO A 80 6.70 -15.51 9.62
N GLU A 81 5.86 -14.78 8.90
CA GLU A 81 6.00 -14.53 7.47
C GLU A 81 7.39 -13.92 7.21
N SER A 82 8.17 -14.56 6.34
CA SER A 82 9.45 -14.02 5.92
C SER A 82 9.19 -12.71 5.18
N THR A 83 9.40 -11.59 5.86
CA THR A 83 9.33 -10.24 5.28
C THR A 83 10.10 -10.22 3.96
N ASN A 84 9.39 -10.10 2.83
CA ASN A 84 10.01 -9.89 1.53
C ASN A 84 10.52 -8.45 1.48
N PHE A 85 11.84 -8.28 1.63
CA PHE A 85 12.49 -6.97 1.54
C PHE A 85 12.92 -6.71 0.09
N GLY A 86 12.11 -5.96 -0.66
CA GLY A 86 12.55 -5.31 -1.88
C GLY A 86 13.15 -3.94 -1.58
N LYS A 87 14.41 -3.69 -1.96
CA LYS A 87 15.02 -2.36 -1.81
C LYS A 87 14.52 -1.43 -2.92
N VAL A 88 13.57 -0.56 -2.60
CA VAL A 88 13.14 0.52 -3.51
C VAL A 88 14.21 1.61 -3.49
N ILE A 89 14.85 1.87 -4.64
CA ILE A 89 15.81 2.96 -4.79
C ILE A 89 15.08 4.15 -5.40
N LEU A 90 15.02 5.25 -4.66
CA LEU A 90 14.57 6.54 -5.17
C LEU A 90 15.64 7.08 -6.13
N VAL A 91 15.37 7.06 -7.43
CA VAL A 91 16.26 7.67 -8.43
C VAL A 91 15.93 9.16 -8.50
N GLU A 92 16.80 10.01 -7.94
CA GLU A 92 16.67 11.44 -8.13
C GLU A 92 17.03 11.83 -9.58
N PRO A 93 16.22 12.66 -10.26
CA PRO A 93 16.55 13.15 -11.59
C PRO A 93 17.83 13.99 -11.54
N LYS A 94 18.81 13.65 -12.38
CA LYS A 94 20.18 14.19 -12.39
C LYS A 94 20.29 15.70 -12.67
N ASN A 95 19.20 16.38 -13.02
CA ASN A 95 19.17 17.80 -13.36
C ASN A 95 18.09 18.55 -12.56
N LYS A 96 18.37 18.84 -11.28
CA LYS A 96 17.63 19.84 -10.49
C LYS A 96 18.30 21.20 -10.70
N SER A 97 17.80 22.06 -11.59
CA SER A 97 18.04 23.50 -11.43
C SER A 97 17.14 23.96 -10.27
N LEU A 98 17.73 24.14 -9.09
CA LEU A 98 17.02 24.62 -7.90
C LEU A 98 16.73 26.11 -8.11
N LYS A 99 15.45 26.48 -8.27
CA LYS A 99 15.04 27.87 -8.04
C LYS A 99 14.86 28.07 -6.54
N PRO A 100 15.32 29.18 -5.95
CA PRO A 100 15.17 29.44 -4.53
C PRO A 100 13.68 29.56 -4.17
N ILE A 101 13.27 28.81 -3.15
CA ILE A 101 11.93 28.88 -2.56
C ILE A 101 11.83 30.19 -1.78
N GLN A 102 10.93 31.09 -2.18
CA GLN A 102 10.53 32.22 -1.34
C GLN A 102 9.53 31.70 -0.30
N ILE A 103 9.98 31.61 0.95
CA ILE A 103 9.13 31.26 2.09
C ILE A 103 8.41 32.54 2.52
N TYR A 104 7.10 32.61 2.26
CA TYR A 104 6.24 33.60 2.92
C TYR A 104 5.79 33.01 4.25
N LEU A 105 6.28 33.55 5.37
CA LEU A 105 5.73 33.25 6.70
C LEU A 105 4.29 33.75 6.74
N ALA A 106 3.33 32.84 6.95
CA ALA A 106 1.98 33.23 7.34
C ALA A 106 2.03 33.79 8.78
N PRO A 107 1.51 35.01 9.04
CA PRO A 107 1.46 35.57 10.39
C PRO A 107 0.51 34.74 11.27
N THR A 108 0.99 34.46 12.48
CA THR A 108 0.31 33.73 13.57
C THR A 108 -1.00 34.41 14.00
N PRO A 109 -2.09 33.65 14.25
CA PRO A 109 -3.30 34.18 14.86
C PRO A 109 -3.19 34.13 16.40
N GLU A 110 -2.93 35.26 17.04
CA GLU A 110 -3.16 35.44 18.48
C GLU A 110 -3.86 36.77 18.76
N SER A 111 -5.11 36.70 19.22
CA SER A 111 -5.67 37.54 20.30
C SER A 111 -7.12 37.14 20.57
N ASN A 112 -7.33 36.39 21.66
CA ASN A 112 -8.63 36.34 22.32
C ASN A 112 -8.87 37.69 23.02
N PRO A 113 -10.11 38.21 23.01
CA PRO A 113 -10.45 39.46 23.66
C PRO A 113 -10.49 39.31 25.18
N ASP A 114 -9.81 40.24 25.85
CA ASP A 114 -9.74 40.40 27.30
C ASP A 114 -11.13 40.61 27.90
N SER A 115 -11.46 39.78 28.88
CA SER A 115 -12.67 39.86 29.70
C SER A 115 -12.23 40.37 31.08
N SER A 116 -12.57 41.60 31.42
CA SER A 116 -12.59 42.04 32.82
C SER A 116 -13.45 43.30 33.00
N GLU A 117 -14.71 43.06 33.38
CA GLU A 117 -15.56 43.98 34.13
C GLU A 117 -15.47 43.61 35.63
N GLU A 118 -15.77 44.58 36.50
CA GLU A 118 -15.99 44.49 37.97
C GLU A 118 -14.76 44.58 38.90
N ARG A 119 -14.50 45.79 39.42
CA ARG A 119 -14.86 46.19 40.79
C ARG A 119 -14.60 47.67 41.07
#